data_AF-A0A1D8AYG6-F1
#
_entry.id   AF-A0A1D8AYG6-F1
#
_cell.length_a   1.000
_cell.length_b   1.000
_cell.length_c   1.000
_cell.angle_alpha   90.00
_cell.angle_beta   90.00
_cell.angle_gamma   90.00
#
_symmetry.space_group_name_H-M   'P 1'
#
loop_
_entity.id
_entity.type
_entity.pdbx_description
1 polymer ?
#
loop_
_entity_poly.entity_id
_entity_poly.type
_entity_poly.pdbx_seq_one_letter_code
_entity_poly.pdbx_strand_id
1 'polypeptide(L)'
;MAAKIKWNDDRVTEAMRAVLLLSRDQLARGETTGLVRAALAEFRADPAGYKANKAAWPDARETGPLTQPAAVAAYRALQAAVERQREKMTRAKRQFNSLTELDNALIATLERTGA
;
A
#
# COMPACT_ATOMS: atom_id res chain seq x y z
N MET A 1 15.78 1.33 22.32
CA MET A 1 15.56 2.21 21.16
C MET A 1 15.17 1.36 19.98
N ALA A 2 14.03 1.62 19.32
CA ALA A 2 13.64 0.88 18.13
C ALA A 2 14.61 1.19 16.97
N ALA A 3 15.03 0.17 16.23
CA ALA A 3 15.88 0.37 15.06
C ALA A 3 15.12 1.16 13.99
N LYS A 4 15.76 2.22 13.45
CA LYS A 4 15.21 3.00 12.34
C LYS A 4 14.83 2.10 11.18
N ILE A 5 13.63 2.31 10.63
CA ILE A 5 13.14 1.64 9.44
C ILE A 5 13.78 2.32 8.24
N LYS A 6 14.60 1.61 7.49
CA LYS A 6 15.24 2.13 6.28
C LYS A 6 14.32 1.94 5.07
N TRP A 7 14.52 2.73 4.03
CA TRP A 7 13.81 2.62 2.75
C TRP A 7 13.84 1.21 2.12
N ASN A 8 14.85 0.39 2.43
CA ASN A 8 15.00 -0.99 1.94
C ASN A 8 14.55 -2.07 2.94
N ASP A 9 13.96 -1.66 4.06
CA ASP A 9 13.49 -2.58 5.09
C ASP A 9 12.25 -3.33 4.60
N ASP A 10 12.14 -4.62 4.96
CA ASP A 10 10.98 -5.44 4.60
C ASP A 10 9.66 -4.82 5.07
N ARG A 11 9.68 -4.07 6.18
CA ARG A 11 8.50 -3.37 6.69
C ARG A 11 7.96 -2.31 5.72
N VAL A 12 8.84 -1.66 4.95
CA VAL A 12 8.45 -0.69 3.91
C VAL A 12 7.85 -1.42 2.72
N THR A 13 8.54 -2.47 2.25
CA THR A 13 8.11 -3.27 1.11
C THR A 13 6.76 -3.93 1.37
N GLU A 14 6.57 -4.52 2.55
CA GLU A 14 5.32 -5.18 2.93
C GLU A 14 4.18 -4.16 3.11
N ALA A 15 4.44 -2.98 3.69
CA ALA A 15 3.41 -1.93 3.81
C ALA A 15 2.94 -1.43 2.42
N MET A 16 3.87 -1.19 1.49
CA MET A 16 3.53 -0.80 0.12
C MET A 16 2.73 -1.89 -0.61
N ARG A 17 3.12 -3.16 -0.43
CA ARG A 17 2.41 -4.30 -1.04
C ARG A 17 1.03 -4.49 -0.44
N ALA A 18 0.89 -4.32 0.87
CA ALA A 18 -0.38 -4.39 1.57
C ALA A 18 -1.34 -3.29 1.08
N VAL A 19 -0.84 -2.05 0.93
CA VAL A 19 -1.64 -0.95 0.35
C VAL A 19 -2.22 -1.34 -1.01
N LEU A 20 -1.43 -1.91 -1.91
CA LEU A 20 -1.93 -2.33 -3.23
C LEU A 20 -2.97 -3.45 -3.10
N LEU A 21 -2.60 -4.53 -2.44
CA LEU A 21 -3.45 -5.73 -2.36
C LEU A 21 -4.79 -5.46 -1.67
N LEU A 22 -4.78 -4.74 -0.54
CA LEU A 22 -5.99 -4.42 0.22
C LEU A 22 -6.81 -3.33 -0.46
N SER A 23 -6.18 -2.32 -1.09
CA SER A 23 -6.93 -1.34 -1.87
C SER A 23 -7.61 -1.97 -3.08
N ARG A 24 -7.00 -2.99 -3.70
CA ARG A 24 -7.63 -3.77 -4.78
C ARG A 24 -8.88 -4.50 -4.29
N ASP A 25 -8.79 -5.14 -3.14
CA ASP A 25 -9.91 -5.86 -2.54
C ASP A 25 -11.05 -4.90 -2.16
N GLN A 26 -10.73 -3.76 -1.54
CA GLN A 26 -11.67 -2.67 -1.24
C GLN A 26 -12.35 -2.13 -2.51
N LEU A 27 -11.58 -1.87 -3.57
CA LEU A 27 -12.11 -1.46 -4.87
C LEU A 27 -13.02 -2.51 -5.51
N ALA A 28 -12.69 -3.80 -5.36
CA ALA A 28 -13.55 -4.90 -5.83
C ALA A 28 -14.88 -4.95 -5.07
N ARG A 29 -14.90 -4.52 -3.80
CA ARG A 29 -16.10 -4.36 -2.97
C ARG A 29 -16.85 -3.04 -3.23
N GLY A 30 -16.31 -2.16 -4.07
CA GLY A 30 -16.90 -0.86 -4.40
C GLY A 30 -16.50 0.28 -3.47
N GLU A 31 -15.56 0.07 -2.56
CA GLU A 31 -15.00 1.14 -1.72
C GLU A 31 -14.01 1.97 -2.53
N THR A 32 -14.11 3.30 -2.46
CA THR A 32 -13.28 4.22 -3.26
C THR A 32 -12.62 5.32 -2.44
N THR A 33 -12.97 5.45 -1.17
CA THR A 33 -12.52 6.56 -0.30
C THR A 33 -11.63 6.03 0.81
N GLY A 34 -10.53 6.72 1.10
CA GLY A 34 -9.64 6.37 2.21
C GLY A 34 -8.92 5.03 2.06
N LEU A 35 -8.80 4.51 0.83
CA LEU A 35 -8.27 3.18 0.51
C LEU A 35 -6.93 2.90 1.18
N VAL A 36 -5.99 3.84 1.08
CA VAL A 36 -4.63 3.70 1.62
C VAL A 36 -4.65 3.60 3.13
N ARG A 37 -5.45 4.45 3.79
CA ARG A 37 -5.58 4.47 5.25
C ARG A 37 -6.25 3.19 5.76
N ALA A 38 -7.34 2.77 5.12
CA ALA A 38 -8.05 1.54 5.47
C ALA A 38 -7.15 0.32 5.29
N ALA A 39 -6.45 0.23 4.15
CA ALA A 39 -5.49 -0.84 3.88
C ALA A 39 -4.37 -0.91 4.93
N LEU A 40 -3.78 0.22 5.31
CA LEU A 40 -2.74 0.23 6.35
C LEU A 40 -3.32 -0.14 7.72
N ALA A 41 -4.50 0.36 8.09
CA ALA A 41 -5.14 0.01 9.34
C ALA A 41 -5.41 -1.49 9.44
N GLU A 42 -5.94 -2.10 8.37
CA GLU A 42 -6.20 -3.54 8.29
C GLU A 42 -4.91 -4.35 8.37
N PHE A 43 -3.87 -3.96 7.62
CA PHE A 43 -2.56 -4.61 7.69
C PHE A 43 -1.92 -4.54 9.08
N ARG A 44 -2.13 -3.44 9.83
CA ARG A 44 -1.61 -3.27 11.19
C ARG A 44 -2.44 -4.04 12.23
N ALA A 45 -3.74 -4.17 12.01
CA ALA A 45 -4.64 -4.90 12.88
C ALA A 45 -4.39 -6.41 12.82
N ASP A 46 -4.15 -6.95 11.63
CA ASP A 46 -3.84 -8.38 11.46
C ASP A 46 -2.74 -8.66 10.40
N PRO A 47 -1.46 -8.48 10.78
CA PRO A 47 -0.34 -8.79 9.90
C PRO A 47 -0.24 -10.30 9.55
N ALA A 48 -0.76 -11.17 10.42
CA ALA A 48 -0.66 -12.62 10.25
C ALA A 48 -1.73 -13.13 9.28
N GLY A 49 -2.98 -12.70 9.44
CA GLY A 49 -4.06 -12.98 8.51
C GLY A 49 -3.79 -12.39 7.13
N TYR A 50 -3.20 -11.18 7.04
CA TYR A 50 -2.73 -10.65 5.76
C TYR A 50 -1.73 -11.60 5.07
N LYS A 51 -0.73 -12.13 5.79
CA LYS A 51 0.26 -13.04 5.20
C LYS A 51 -0.37 -14.35 4.71
N ALA A 52 -1.33 -14.89 5.46
CA ALA A 52 -2.07 -16.09 5.07
C ALA A 52 -2.92 -15.84 3.81
N ASN A 53 -3.65 -14.74 3.75
CA ASN A 53 -4.52 -14.38 2.62
C ASN A 53 -3.72 -13.98 1.38
N LYS A 54 -2.61 -13.25 1.55
CA LYS A 54 -1.70 -12.83 0.47
C LYS A 54 -1.23 -13.99 -0.39
N ALA A 55 -1.00 -15.17 0.19
CA ALA A 55 -0.55 -16.34 -0.55
C ALA A 55 -1.58 -16.83 -1.59
N ALA A 56 -2.86 -16.57 -1.36
CA ALA A 56 -3.95 -16.93 -2.27
C ALA A 56 -4.31 -15.79 -3.24
N TRP A 57 -3.77 -14.59 -3.05
CA TRP A 57 -4.14 -13.42 -3.85
C TRP A 57 -3.28 -13.30 -5.12
N PRO A 58 -3.87 -12.86 -6.24
CA PRO A 58 -3.12 -12.52 -7.45
C PRO A 58 -2.06 -11.47 -7.14
N ASP A 59 -1.00 -11.40 -7.95
CA ASP A 59 0.10 -10.47 -7.68
C ASP A 59 -0.40 -9.03 -7.62
N ALA A 60 0.28 -8.17 -6.85
CA ALA A 60 -0.09 -6.77 -6.71
C ALA A 60 -0.04 -6.01 -8.04
N ARG A 61 0.64 -6.53 -9.07
CA ARG A 61 0.63 -5.98 -10.44
C ARG A 61 -0.63 -6.32 -11.23
N GLU A 62 -1.34 -7.36 -10.84
CA GLU A 62 -2.53 -7.83 -11.54
C GLU A 62 -3.77 -7.03 -11.15
N THR A 63 -4.57 -6.65 -12.14
CA THR A 63 -5.81 -5.88 -11.95
C THR A 63 -7.01 -6.75 -11.63
N GLY A 64 -6.95 -8.08 -11.84
CA GLY A 64 -8.03 -8.98 -11.42
C GLY A 64 -8.16 -9.00 -9.89
N PRO A 65 -9.38 -8.99 -9.32
CA PRO A 65 -10.70 -9.23 -9.91
C PRO A 65 -11.48 -7.95 -10.30
N LEU A 66 -10.82 -6.81 -10.51
CA LEU A 66 -11.52 -5.56 -10.83
C LEU A 66 -12.20 -5.64 -12.21
N THR A 67 -13.53 -5.61 -12.22
CA THR A 67 -14.34 -5.66 -13.44
C THR A 67 -14.71 -4.28 -13.97
N GLN A 68 -14.73 -3.26 -13.09
CA GLN A 68 -15.11 -1.90 -13.46
C GLN A 68 -13.90 -1.12 -14.02
N PRO A 69 -14.02 -0.47 -15.19
CA PRO A 69 -12.92 0.31 -15.79
C PRO A 69 -12.41 1.42 -14.88
N ALA A 70 -13.31 2.09 -14.14
CA ALA A 70 -12.94 3.14 -13.19
C ALA A 70 -12.08 2.59 -12.03
N ALA A 71 -12.45 1.43 -11.48
CA ALA A 71 -11.69 0.76 -10.43
C ALA A 71 -10.32 0.30 -10.93
N VAL A 72 -10.26 -0.25 -12.16
CA VAL A 72 -8.98 -0.61 -12.80
C VAL A 72 -8.08 0.62 -12.98
N ALA A 73 -8.64 1.75 -13.42
CA ALA A 73 -7.90 2.99 -13.59
C ALA A 73 -7.37 3.54 -12.25
N ALA A 74 -8.22 3.57 -11.21
CA ALA A 74 -7.83 3.96 -9.86
C ALA A 74 -6.72 3.06 -9.31
N TYR A 75 -6.83 1.75 -9.51
CA TYR A 75 -5.83 0.79 -9.06
C TYR A 75 -4.48 0.96 -9.79
N ARG A 76 -4.50 1.17 -11.11
CA ARG A 76 -3.27 1.46 -11.88
C ARG A 76 -2.62 2.78 -11.47
N ALA A 77 -3.43 3.81 -11.18
CA ALA A 77 -2.91 5.08 -10.66
C ALA A 77 -2.23 4.87 -9.31
N LEU A 78 -2.82 4.06 -8.43
CA LEU A 78 -2.23 3.69 -7.14
C LEU A 78 -0.91 2.90 -7.32
N GLN A 79 -0.85 1.92 -8.22
CA GLN A 79 0.37 1.21 -8.56
C GLN A 79 1.49 2.16 -8.99
N ALA A 80 1.20 3.09 -9.88
CA ALA A 80 2.15 4.10 -10.33
C ALA A 80 2.60 5.03 -9.19
N ALA A 81 1.68 5.43 -8.30
CA ALA A 81 2.00 6.26 -7.15
C ALA A 81 2.91 5.54 -6.15
N VAL A 82 2.66 4.25 -5.90
CA VAL A 82 3.50 3.41 -5.02
C VAL A 82 4.91 3.25 -5.59
N GLU A 83 5.05 2.94 -6.89
CA GLU A 83 6.36 2.85 -7.55
C GLU A 83 7.13 4.18 -7.48
N ARG A 84 6.48 5.31 -7.81
CA ARG A 84 7.09 6.65 -7.69
C ARG A 84 7.53 6.95 -6.25
N GLN A 85 6.71 6.60 -5.27
CA GLN A 85 7.03 6.82 -3.87
C GLN A 85 8.21 5.94 -3.43
N ARG A 86 8.26 4.68 -3.88
CA ARG A 86 9.39 3.77 -3.65
C ARG A 86 10.68 4.31 -4.24
N GLU A 87 10.66 4.78 -5.48
CA GLU A 87 11.82 5.41 -6.11
C GLU A 87 12.28 6.66 -5.34
N LYS A 88 11.33 7.52 -4.94
CA LYS A 88 11.61 8.73 -4.19
C LYS A 88 12.24 8.42 -2.82
N MET A 89 11.68 7.45 -2.10
CA MET A 89 12.23 6.98 -0.81
C MET A 89 13.64 6.40 -0.98
N THR A 90 13.86 5.63 -2.06
CA THR A 90 15.16 5.03 -2.39
C THR A 90 16.21 6.09 -2.71
N ARG A 91 15.89 7.06 -3.58
CA ARG A 91 16.80 8.17 -3.94
C ARG A 91 17.15 9.03 -2.73
N ALA A 92 16.14 9.35 -1.90
CA ALA A 92 16.34 10.14 -0.69
C ALA A 92 16.94 9.33 0.49
N LYS A 93 17.15 8.01 0.31
CA LYS A 93 17.55 7.07 1.37
C LYS A 93 16.74 7.27 2.65
N ARG A 94 15.42 7.46 2.51
CA ARG A 94 14.55 7.88 3.60
C ARG A 94 14.58 6.86 4.74
N GLN A 95 14.46 7.37 5.96
CA GLN A 95 14.41 6.58 7.18
C GLN A 95 13.21 7.03 8.01
N PHE A 96 12.62 6.09 8.73
CA PHE A 96 11.49 6.34 9.63
C PHE A 96 11.84 5.85 11.02
N ASN A 97 11.40 6.58 12.04
CA ASN A 97 11.65 6.25 13.43
C ASN A 97 10.59 5.29 13.98
N SER A 98 9.45 5.14 13.30
CA SER A 98 8.35 4.25 13.70
C SER A 98 7.51 3.78 12.50
N LEU A 99 6.72 2.73 12.72
CA LEU A 99 5.73 2.25 11.74
C LEU A 99 4.65 3.30 11.46
N THR A 100 4.22 4.02 12.50
CA THR A 100 3.26 5.13 12.36
C THR A 100 3.80 6.25 11.48
N GLU A 101 5.09 6.58 11.59
CA GLU A 101 5.72 7.59 10.72
C GLU A 101 5.77 7.13 9.25
N LEU A 102 6.07 5.85 9.02
CA LEU A 102 5.99 5.23 7.69
C LEU A 102 4.57 5.31 7.13
N ASP A 103 3.57 4.90 7.91
CA ASP A 103 2.17 4.85 7.48
C ASP A 103 1.66 6.25 7.16
N ASN A 104 1.92 7.23 8.03
CA ASN A 104 1.55 8.63 7.78
C ASN A 104 2.21 9.19 6.52
N ALA A 105 3.47 8.83 6.25
CA ALA A 105 4.16 9.25 5.03
C ALA A 105 3.54 8.61 3.78
N LEU A 106 3.15 7.33 3.84
CA LEU A 106 2.47 6.65 2.75
C LEU A 106 1.09 7.28 2.48
N ILE A 107 0.26 7.43 3.52
CA ILE A 107 -1.06 8.09 3.45
C ILE A 107 -0.95 9.46 2.80
N ALA A 108 -0.07 10.33 3.32
CA ALA A 108 0.08 11.70 2.83
C ALA A 108 0.52 11.79 1.37
N THR A 109 1.23 10.78 0.86
CA THR A 109 1.69 10.76 -0.55
C THR A 109 0.73 10.07 -1.49
N LEU A 110 0.13 8.96 -1.07
CA LEU A 110 -0.68 8.12 -1.94
C LEU A 110 -2.14 8.60 -2.01
N GLU A 111 -2.72 9.12 -0.92
CA GLU A 111 -4.07 9.70 -0.96
C GLU A 111 -4.13 10.96 -1.83
N ARG A 112 -3.02 11.69 -1.94
CA ARG A 112 -2.92 12.89 -2.79
C ARG A 112 -2.90 12.56 -4.29
N THR A 113 -2.68 11.30 -4.65
CA THR A 113 -2.56 10.84 -6.05
C THR A 113 -3.77 10.00 -6.48
N GLY A 114 -4.67 9.66 -5.55
CA GLY A 114 -5.85 8.83 -5.76
C GLY A 114 -7.19 9.57 -5.67
N ALA A 115 -7.18 10.91 -5.77
CA ALA A 115 -8.36 11.76 -5.84
C ALA A 115 -8.46 12.41 -7.22
#